data_AF-A0A2K6PDT9-F1
#
_entry.id   AF-A0A2K6PDT9-F1
#
_cell.length_a   1.000
_cell.length_b   1.000
_cell.length_c   1.000
_cell.angle_alpha   90.00
_cell.angle_beta   90.00
_cell.angle_gamma   90.00
#
_symmetry.space_group_name_H-M   'P 1'
#
loop_
_entity.id
_entity.type
_entity.pdbx_description
1 polymer ?
#
loop_
_entity_poly.entity_id
_entity_poly.type
_entity_poly.pdbx_seq_one_letter_code
_entity_poly.pdbx_strand_id
1 'polypeptide(L)'
;MNSWDKRRSFHLLKKNEKLLRELRNLDSRQCRETHKIAVFYVAEGQEDKHSILTNTGGSQAYEDFVAGLGWEVNLTNHCGFMGGLQKNKSTGLTTPYFATSTVEVIFHVSTRMPSDSDDSLTKKLRHLGNDEVHIVWSEHTRDYRRGIIPTEFGDVLIVIYPMKNHMFSIQIMKKPEVPFFGPLFDGAIVNGKVLPIMVRATAINASRALKSLIPLYQNFYEERARYLQTIVQHHLEPTTFEDFAAQVFSPAPYHHLPSDADH
;
A
#
# COMPACT_ATOMS: atom_id res chain seq x y z
N MET A 1 0.67 38.58 -4.22
CA MET A 1 -0.47 37.98 -3.50
C MET A 1 0.11 37.19 -2.34
N ASN A 2 -0.05 37.70 -1.12
CA ASN A 2 0.54 37.10 0.07
C ASN A 2 -0.17 35.79 0.38
N SER A 3 0.56 34.78 0.83
CA SER A 3 0.08 33.43 1.21
C SER A 3 -1.12 33.43 2.19
N TRP A 4 -1.37 34.57 2.84
CA TRP A 4 -2.41 34.79 3.84
C TRP A 4 -3.83 34.81 3.26
N ASP A 5 -3.99 35.20 1.98
CA ASP A 5 -5.30 35.29 1.32
C ASP A 5 -5.94 33.91 1.01
N LYS A 6 -5.25 32.80 1.31
CA LYS A 6 -5.73 31.43 1.02
C LYS A 6 -6.33 30.69 2.22
N ARG A 7 -6.32 31.24 3.44
CA ARG A 7 -6.99 30.60 4.59
C ARG A 7 -8.47 30.99 4.60
N ARG A 8 -9.32 30.14 4.02
CA ARG A 8 -10.78 30.37 3.94
C ARG A 8 -11.50 30.35 5.30
N SER A 9 -10.89 29.84 6.37
CA SER A 9 -11.45 29.86 7.73
C SER A 9 -10.39 29.56 8.80
N PHE A 10 -10.51 30.20 9.97
CA PHE A 10 -9.76 29.90 11.18
C PHE A 10 -10.73 29.37 12.24
N HIS A 11 -10.44 28.21 12.80
CA HIS A 11 -11.28 27.57 13.82
C HIS A 11 -10.49 27.50 15.12
N LEU A 12 -10.86 28.29 16.13
CA LEU A 12 -10.28 28.16 17.46
C LEU A 12 -10.89 26.92 18.13
N LEU A 13 -10.03 26.03 18.62
CA LEU A 13 -10.48 24.80 19.28
C LEU A 13 -10.22 24.87 20.78
N LYS A 14 -11.22 24.48 21.57
CA LYS A 14 -11.12 24.44 23.03
C LYS A 14 -10.15 23.38 23.46
N LYS A 15 -9.00 23.80 23.99
CA LYS A 15 -7.98 22.87 24.52
C LYS A 15 -8.53 22.16 25.75
N ASN A 16 -8.74 20.85 25.63
CA ASN A 16 -9.16 19.98 26.71
C ASN A 16 -8.58 18.56 26.52
N GLU A 17 -8.70 17.70 27.54
CA GLU A 17 -8.15 16.34 27.47
C GLU A 17 -8.78 15.47 26.38
N LYS A 18 -10.07 15.71 26.05
CA LYS A 18 -10.77 15.00 24.99
C LYS A 18 -10.20 15.36 23.62
N LEU A 19 -9.94 16.64 23.35
CA LEU A 19 -9.27 17.10 22.13
C LEU A 19 -7.87 16.46 21.99
N LEU A 20 -7.06 16.50 23.04
CA LEU A 20 -5.72 15.89 23.02
C LEU A 20 -5.77 14.39 22.75
N ARG A 21 -6.76 13.69 23.29
CA ARG A 21 -6.97 12.25 23.05
C ARG A 21 -7.38 11.98 21.62
N GLU A 22 -8.30 12.75 21.06
CA GLU A 22 -8.75 12.61 19.67
C GLU A 22 -7.62 12.93 18.67
N LEU A 23 -6.79 13.95 18.94
CA LEU A 23 -5.60 14.25 18.14
C LEU A 23 -4.57 13.12 18.19
N ARG A 24 -4.30 12.53 19.36
CA ARG A 24 -3.43 11.35 19.47
C ARG A 24 -3.97 10.16 18.69
N ASN A 25 -5.29 9.95 18.74
CA ASN A 25 -5.94 8.89 17.95
C ASN A 25 -5.89 9.17 16.45
N LEU A 26 -5.94 10.44 16.05
CA LEU A 26 -5.74 10.83 14.66
C LEU A 26 -4.31 10.53 14.21
N ASP A 27 -3.30 10.86 15.02
CA ASP A 27 -1.90 10.66 14.68
C ASP A 27 -1.46 9.19 14.68
N SER A 28 -2.15 8.33 15.43
CA SER A 28 -1.88 6.88 15.42
C SER A 28 -2.47 6.16 14.21
N ARG A 29 -3.35 6.81 13.44
CA ARG A 29 -3.95 6.21 12.24
C ARG A 29 -2.96 6.16 11.09
N GLN A 30 -3.02 5.07 10.33
CA GLN A 30 -2.25 4.93 9.10
C GLN A 30 -2.65 6.03 8.11
N CYS A 31 -1.65 6.70 7.55
CA CYS A 31 -1.82 7.79 6.60
C CYS A 31 -1.47 7.40 5.16
N ARG A 32 -0.94 6.19 4.96
CA ARG A 32 -0.48 5.68 3.67
C ARG A 32 -1.27 4.44 3.29
N GLU A 33 -1.62 4.35 2.01
CA GLU A 33 -2.21 3.15 1.42
C GLU A 33 -1.17 2.03 1.44
N THR A 34 -1.54 0.88 1.97
CA THR A 34 -0.64 -0.28 2.09
C THR A 34 -1.02 -1.37 1.10
N HIS A 35 -0.03 -1.92 0.38
CA HIS A 35 -0.23 -2.99 -0.58
C HIS A 35 0.74 -4.14 -0.32
N LYS A 36 0.21 -5.36 -0.40
CA LYS A 36 0.95 -6.61 -0.37
C LYS A 36 0.78 -7.30 -1.72
N ILE A 37 1.89 -7.70 -2.33
CA ILE A 37 1.91 -8.25 -3.69
C ILE A 37 2.81 -9.47 -3.69
N ALA A 38 2.28 -10.62 -4.10
CA ALA A 38 3.08 -11.84 -4.25
C ALA A 38 3.91 -11.77 -5.53
N VAL A 39 5.14 -12.29 -5.48
CA VAL A 39 6.02 -12.45 -6.64
C VAL A 39 6.50 -13.89 -6.71
N PHE A 40 6.15 -14.58 -7.78
CA PHE A 40 6.55 -15.95 -8.05
C PHE A 40 7.61 -16.01 -9.16
N TYR A 41 8.51 -16.97 -9.06
CA TYR A 41 9.44 -17.35 -10.13
C TYR A 41 9.15 -18.77 -10.57
N VAL A 42 8.86 -18.94 -11.86
CA VAL A 42 8.57 -20.24 -12.50
C VAL A 42 9.67 -20.51 -13.52
N ALA A 43 10.54 -21.46 -13.20
CA ALA A 43 11.63 -21.88 -14.07
C ALA A 43 11.11 -22.70 -15.26
N GLU A 44 11.96 -22.86 -16.28
CA GLU A 44 11.64 -23.71 -17.43
C GLU A 44 11.30 -25.14 -17.00
N GLY A 45 10.22 -25.70 -17.54
CA GLY A 45 9.75 -27.05 -17.25
C GLY A 45 9.02 -27.24 -15.91
N GLN A 46 9.03 -26.26 -14.99
CA GLN A 46 8.28 -26.37 -13.73
C GLN A 46 6.77 -26.32 -13.97
N GLU A 47 6.04 -27.37 -13.61
CA GLU A 47 4.58 -27.46 -13.79
C GLU A 47 3.81 -27.75 -12.50
N ASP A 48 4.50 -27.90 -11.38
CA ASP A 48 3.90 -28.21 -10.09
C ASP A 48 4.19 -27.13 -9.05
N LYS A 49 3.24 -26.97 -8.12
CA LYS A 49 3.31 -25.99 -7.03
C LYS A 49 4.57 -26.17 -6.17
N HIS A 50 4.97 -27.41 -5.88
CA HIS A 50 6.04 -27.66 -4.92
C HIS A 50 7.39 -27.21 -5.48
N SER A 51 7.73 -27.59 -6.73
CA SER A 51 8.98 -27.17 -7.38
C SER A 51 9.10 -25.65 -7.50
N ILE A 52 8.00 -24.95 -7.79
CA ILE A 52 8.00 -23.48 -7.86
C ILE A 52 8.24 -22.85 -6.48
N LEU A 53 7.61 -23.38 -5.43
CA LEU A 53 7.73 -22.83 -4.08
C LEU A 53 9.05 -23.20 -3.40
N THR A 54 9.81 -24.17 -3.89
CA THR A 54 11.14 -24.51 -3.36
C THR A 54 12.27 -23.72 -4.05
N ASN A 55 11.98 -22.95 -5.10
CA ASN A 55 12.95 -22.02 -5.68
C ASN A 55 13.47 -21.03 -4.62
N THR A 56 14.80 -20.96 -4.48
CA THR A 56 15.53 -20.06 -3.58
C THR A 56 16.21 -18.90 -4.33
N GLY A 57 16.11 -18.89 -5.65
CA GLY A 57 16.61 -17.85 -6.55
C GLY A 57 16.00 -18.02 -7.94
N GLY A 58 16.28 -17.09 -8.84
CA GLY A 58 15.86 -17.18 -10.24
C GLY A 58 16.98 -16.83 -11.23
N SER A 59 16.59 -16.54 -12.47
CA SER A 59 17.50 -16.05 -13.49
C SER A 59 18.02 -14.64 -13.18
N GLN A 60 19.12 -14.22 -13.81
CA GLN A 60 19.66 -12.88 -13.61
C GLN A 60 18.64 -11.79 -13.95
N ALA A 61 17.89 -11.96 -15.04
CA ALA A 61 16.86 -11.00 -15.45
C ALA A 61 15.71 -10.92 -14.42
N TYR A 62 15.35 -12.03 -13.78
CA TYR A 62 14.40 -12.04 -12.68
C TYR A 62 14.94 -11.29 -11.46
N GLU A 63 16.20 -11.54 -11.07
CA GLU A 63 16.82 -10.86 -9.93
C GLU A 63 16.96 -9.34 -10.18
N ASP A 64 17.33 -8.93 -11.39
CA ASP A 64 17.36 -7.52 -11.81
C ASP A 64 15.97 -6.88 -11.75
N PHE A 65 14.93 -7.62 -12.16
CA PHE A 65 13.55 -7.18 -12.06
C PHE A 65 13.11 -6.98 -10.60
N VAL A 66 13.37 -7.97 -9.73
CA VAL A 66 13.04 -7.91 -8.30
C VAL A 66 13.75 -6.74 -7.64
N ALA A 67 15.03 -6.52 -7.95
CA ALA A 67 15.80 -5.37 -7.45
C ALA A 67 15.23 -4.02 -7.95
N GLY A 68 14.59 -3.99 -9.11
CA GLY A 68 13.92 -2.79 -9.63
C GLY A 68 12.54 -2.50 -9.04
N LEU A 69 11.92 -3.46 -8.33
CA LEU A 69 10.60 -3.28 -7.72
C LEU A 69 10.63 -2.29 -6.55
N GLY A 70 11.74 -2.17 -5.84
CA GLY A 70 11.87 -1.27 -4.70
C GLY A 70 13.25 -1.39 -4.04
N TRP A 71 13.39 -0.79 -2.87
CA TRP A 71 14.58 -0.94 -2.06
C TRP A 71 14.57 -2.30 -1.37
N GLU A 72 15.67 -3.04 -1.45
CA GLU A 72 15.85 -4.25 -0.65
C GLU A 72 15.97 -3.84 0.84
N VAL A 73 15.02 -4.26 1.67
CA VAL A 73 15.02 -3.96 3.10
C VAL A 73 15.26 -5.20 3.94
N ASN A 74 15.99 -5.05 5.04
CA ASN A 74 16.16 -6.10 6.05
C ASN A 74 14.92 -6.15 6.96
N LEU A 75 14.24 -7.29 7.01
CA LEU A 75 12.99 -7.45 7.75
C LEU A 75 13.16 -7.27 9.27
N THR A 76 14.30 -7.63 9.84
CA THR A 76 14.56 -7.48 11.27
C THR A 76 14.54 -6.00 11.70
N ASN A 77 15.07 -5.12 10.86
CA ASN A 77 15.23 -3.70 11.18
C ASN A 77 14.23 -2.79 10.46
N HIS A 78 13.34 -3.34 9.62
CA HIS A 78 12.40 -2.56 8.86
C HIS A 78 11.35 -1.89 9.77
N CYS A 79 11.08 -0.61 9.52
CA CYS A 79 10.14 0.21 10.30
C CYS A 79 8.88 0.59 9.52
N GLY A 80 8.79 0.23 8.24
CA GLY A 80 7.61 0.48 7.41
C GLY A 80 6.57 -0.63 7.50
N PHE A 81 5.64 -0.61 6.53
CA PHE A 81 4.60 -1.62 6.43
C PHE A 81 5.16 -3.02 6.20
N MET A 82 4.87 -3.96 7.10
CA MET A 82 5.39 -5.33 7.06
C MET A 82 4.53 -6.33 6.26
N GLY A 83 3.29 -6.00 5.89
CA GLY A 83 2.39 -6.89 5.14
C GLY A 83 2.29 -8.33 5.69
N GLY A 84 2.37 -8.49 7.01
CA GLY A 84 2.34 -9.79 7.68
C GLY A 84 3.69 -10.52 7.80
N LEU A 85 4.75 -10.06 7.12
CA LEU A 85 6.10 -10.59 7.27
C LEU A 85 6.63 -10.34 8.69
N GLN A 86 7.52 -11.21 9.14
CA GLN A 86 7.98 -11.29 10.52
C GLN A 86 9.45 -10.88 10.66
N LYS A 87 9.76 -10.15 11.73
CA LYS A 87 11.13 -9.68 12.04
C LYS A 87 12.07 -10.80 12.51
N ASN A 88 11.52 -11.95 12.89
CA ASN A 88 12.22 -13.09 13.45
C ASN A 88 12.78 -14.07 12.39
N LYS A 89 12.89 -13.64 11.13
CA LYS A 89 13.42 -14.41 10.00
C LYS A 89 12.57 -15.59 9.51
N SER A 90 11.42 -15.87 10.14
CA SER A 90 10.53 -16.96 9.73
C SER A 90 9.86 -16.76 8.36
N THR A 91 9.88 -15.54 7.84
CA THR A 91 9.31 -15.17 6.53
C THR A 91 10.37 -14.61 5.58
N GLY A 92 11.65 -14.92 5.81
CA GLY A 92 12.77 -14.41 5.04
C GLY A 92 13.63 -13.41 5.79
N LEU A 93 14.78 -13.06 5.21
CA LEU A 93 15.71 -12.07 5.76
C LEU A 93 15.45 -10.67 5.21
N THR A 94 15.14 -10.60 3.92
CA THR A 94 14.98 -9.37 3.17
C THR A 94 13.80 -9.47 2.22
N THR A 95 13.32 -8.32 1.77
CA THR A 95 12.36 -8.25 0.67
C THR A 95 12.42 -6.88 -0.01
N PRO A 96 12.01 -6.74 -1.27
CA PRO A 96 11.79 -5.43 -1.87
C PRO A 96 10.64 -4.68 -1.19
N TYR A 97 10.86 -3.38 -1.03
CA TYR A 97 9.93 -2.46 -0.42
C TYR A 97 9.89 -1.15 -1.20
N PHE A 98 8.71 -0.62 -1.46
CA PHE A 98 8.54 0.67 -2.12
C PHE A 98 7.63 1.56 -1.30
N ALA A 99 7.95 2.86 -1.24
CA ALA A 99 7.15 3.84 -0.53
C ALA A 99 7.23 5.21 -1.18
N THR A 100 6.13 5.94 -1.03
CA THR A 100 6.02 7.38 -1.30
C THR A 100 5.42 8.05 -0.07
N SER A 101 5.09 9.35 -0.17
CA SER A 101 4.35 10.05 0.90
C SER A 101 2.94 9.51 1.12
N THR A 102 2.36 8.78 0.16
CA THR A 102 0.96 8.34 0.19
C THR A 102 0.77 6.82 0.12
N VAL A 103 1.82 6.06 -0.22
CA VAL A 103 1.74 4.61 -0.49
C VAL A 103 2.92 3.88 0.14
N GLU A 104 2.68 2.68 0.66
CA GLU A 104 3.68 1.68 1.03
C GLU A 104 3.34 0.34 0.37
N VAL A 105 4.35 -0.33 -0.18
CA VAL A 105 4.22 -1.61 -0.86
C VAL A 105 5.30 -2.54 -0.36
N ILE A 106 4.89 -3.73 0.09
CA ILE A 106 5.81 -4.81 0.39
C ILE A 106 5.53 -5.97 -0.55
N PHE A 107 6.60 -6.56 -1.08
CA PHE A 107 6.51 -7.71 -1.95
C PHE A 107 6.72 -8.98 -1.14
N HIS A 108 5.89 -10.00 -1.34
CA HIS A 108 6.15 -11.35 -0.85
C HIS A 108 6.85 -12.09 -1.98
N VAL A 109 8.18 -12.07 -1.99
CA VAL A 109 8.96 -12.68 -3.06
C VAL A 109 9.24 -14.13 -2.70
N SER A 110 8.72 -15.07 -3.50
CA SER A 110 8.82 -16.50 -3.19
C SER A 110 10.27 -16.91 -2.96
N THR A 111 11.21 -16.50 -3.81
CA THR A 111 12.64 -16.85 -3.69
C THR A 111 13.34 -16.26 -2.45
N ARG A 112 12.75 -15.26 -1.79
CA ARG A 112 13.28 -14.67 -0.54
C ARG A 112 12.68 -15.30 0.73
N MET A 113 11.69 -16.18 0.59
CA MET A 113 11.02 -16.84 1.71
C MET A 113 11.55 -18.26 1.94
N PRO A 114 11.76 -18.69 3.20
CA PRO A 114 12.24 -20.02 3.55
C PRO A 114 11.36 -21.15 2.99
N SER A 115 12.01 -22.24 2.59
CA SER A 115 11.38 -23.43 1.99
C SER A 115 12.11 -24.73 2.36
N ASP A 116 12.85 -24.73 3.47
CA ASP A 116 13.67 -25.83 3.99
C ASP A 116 12.86 -26.92 4.71
N SER A 117 11.60 -26.65 5.04
CA SER A 117 10.68 -27.58 5.71
C SER A 117 9.23 -27.40 5.25
N ASP A 118 8.37 -28.39 5.47
CA ASP A 118 6.94 -28.30 5.15
C ASP A 118 6.23 -27.17 5.90
N ASP A 119 6.64 -26.90 7.15
CA ASP A 119 6.13 -25.76 7.92
C ASP A 119 6.53 -24.42 7.28
N SER A 120 7.79 -24.30 6.82
CA SER A 120 8.24 -23.11 6.10
C SER A 120 7.50 -22.90 4.77
N LEU A 121 7.27 -23.97 4.00
CA LEU A 121 6.49 -23.94 2.76
C LEU A 121 5.05 -23.54 3.02
N THR A 122 4.45 -24.04 4.11
CA THR A 122 3.09 -23.67 4.52
C THR A 122 3.01 -22.19 4.88
N LYS A 123 3.98 -21.66 5.63
CA LYS A 123 4.08 -20.22 5.94
C LYS A 123 4.25 -19.39 4.67
N LYS A 124 5.15 -19.80 3.78
CA LYS A 124 5.39 -19.17 2.47
C LYS A 124 4.10 -19.09 1.66
N LEU A 125 3.37 -20.19 1.53
CA LEU A 125 2.10 -20.24 0.82
C LEU A 125 1.00 -19.41 1.52
N ARG A 126 0.99 -19.33 2.85
CA ARG A 126 0.03 -18.48 3.58
C ARG A 126 0.21 -17.00 3.25
N HIS A 127 1.44 -16.53 3.06
CA HIS A 127 1.69 -15.14 2.67
C HIS A 127 1.36 -14.95 1.19
N LEU A 128 2.04 -15.71 0.33
CA LEU A 128 1.90 -15.59 -1.13
C LEU A 128 0.47 -15.85 -1.61
N GLY A 129 -0.18 -16.90 -1.11
CA GLY A 129 -1.49 -17.35 -1.58
C GLY A 129 -2.66 -16.55 -1.05
N ASN A 130 -2.45 -15.63 -0.10
CA ASN A 130 -3.48 -14.74 0.44
C ASN A 130 -3.40 -13.32 -0.13
N ASP A 131 -2.51 -13.10 -1.09
CA ASP A 131 -2.41 -11.82 -1.78
C ASP A 131 -3.37 -11.78 -2.96
N GLU A 132 -3.99 -10.63 -3.20
CA GLU A 132 -5.01 -10.50 -4.26
C GLU A 132 -4.36 -10.23 -5.62
N VAL A 133 -3.13 -9.69 -5.62
CA VAL A 133 -2.36 -9.39 -6.82
C VAL A 133 -1.08 -10.21 -6.82
N HIS A 134 -0.89 -11.02 -7.85
CA HIS A 134 0.28 -11.85 -8.05
C HIS A 134 1.06 -11.37 -9.28
N ILE A 135 2.36 -11.20 -9.12
CA ILE A 135 3.31 -11.09 -10.21
C ILE A 135 3.92 -12.47 -10.42
N VAL A 136 3.91 -12.96 -11.65
CA VAL A 136 4.50 -14.26 -11.99
C VAL A 136 5.57 -14.04 -13.04
N TRP A 137 6.83 -14.28 -12.69
CA TRP A 137 7.90 -14.40 -13.67
C TRP A 137 7.93 -15.81 -14.23
N SER A 138 7.78 -15.96 -15.54
CA SER A 138 7.76 -17.27 -16.20
C SER A 138 8.86 -17.36 -17.24
N GLU A 139 9.75 -18.33 -17.07
CA GLU A 139 10.75 -18.72 -18.08
C GLU A 139 10.15 -19.67 -19.13
N HIS A 140 8.84 -19.94 -19.10
CA HIS A 140 8.18 -20.72 -20.15
C HIS A 140 7.98 -19.90 -21.42
N THR A 141 7.95 -20.58 -22.55
CA THR A 141 7.58 -20.01 -23.86
C THR A 141 6.09 -20.07 -24.16
N ARG A 142 5.30 -20.64 -23.23
CA ARG A 142 3.85 -20.82 -23.32
C ARG A 142 3.15 -20.07 -22.20
N ASP A 143 1.85 -19.89 -22.38
CA ASP A 143 0.99 -19.23 -21.40
C ASP A 143 0.98 -19.94 -20.05
N TYR A 144 1.04 -19.14 -19.00
CA TYR A 144 0.98 -19.56 -17.62
C TYR A 144 -0.43 -20.02 -17.30
N ARG A 145 -0.53 -21.22 -16.74
CA ARG A 145 -1.80 -21.80 -16.30
C ARG A 145 -2.04 -21.42 -14.85
N ARG A 146 -3.10 -20.65 -14.58
CA ARG A 146 -3.53 -20.27 -13.22
C ARG A 146 -3.65 -21.46 -12.25
N GLY A 147 -3.98 -22.65 -12.74
CA GLY A 147 -4.10 -23.87 -11.94
C GLY A 147 -2.79 -24.44 -11.38
N ILE A 148 -1.62 -23.96 -11.80
CA ILE A 148 -0.32 -24.48 -11.31
C ILE A 148 -0.14 -24.15 -9.82
N ILE A 149 -0.47 -22.92 -9.42
CA ILE A 149 -0.50 -22.49 -8.02
C ILE A 149 -1.95 -22.15 -7.68
N PRO A 150 -2.76 -23.14 -7.27
CA PRO A 150 -4.15 -22.89 -6.93
C PRO A 150 -4.21 -22.08 -5.64
N THR A 151 -4.83 -20.90 -5.72
CA THR A 151 -5.12 -20.01 -4.59
C THR A 151 -6.56 -19.55 -4.68
N GLU A 152 -7.24 -19.43 -3.54
CA GLU A 152 -8.58 -18.81 -3.50
C GLU A 152 -8.51 -17.31 -3.83
N PHE A 153 -7.36 -16.69 -3.54
CA PHE A 153 -6.99 -15.32 -3.89
C PHE A 153 -6.25 -15.26 -5.24
N GLY A 154 -5.39 -14.26 -5.45
CA GLY A 154 -4.77 -13.99 -6.74
C GLY A 154 -5.79 -13.50 -7.77
N ASP A 155 -6.68 -12.60 -7.39
CA ASP A 155 -7.72 -12.03 -8.26
C ASP A 155 -7.15 -11.37 -9.52
N VAL A 156 -5.91 -10.91 -9.47
CA VAL A 156 -5.13 -10.40 -10.60
C VAL A 156 -3.78 -11.10 -10.67
N LEU A 157 -3.42 -11.62 -11.85
CA LEU A 157 -2.10 -12.14 -12.20
C LEU A 157 -1.48 -11.26 -13.28
N ILE A 158 -0.30 -10.73 -13.03
CA ILE A 158 0.56 -10.05 -13.99
C ILE A 158 1.71 -10.99 -14.30
N VAL A 159 1.64 -11.69 -15.43
CA VAL A 159 2.65 -12.66 -15.85
C VAL A 159 3.64 -12.00 -16.79
N ILE A 160 4.93 -12.21 -16.53
CA ILE A 160 6.06 -11.64 -17.27
C ILE A 160 6.81 -12.78 -17.95
N TYR A 161 6.99 -12.66 -19.26
CA TYR A 161 7.79 -13.58 -20.06
C TYR A 161 9.00 -12.86 -20.65
N PRO A 162 10.23 -13.26 -20.30
CA PRO A 162 11.44 -12.77 -20.94
C PRO A 162 11.44 -13.05 -22.44
N MET A 163 11.86 -12.07 -23.23
CA MET A 163 12.05 -12.19 -24.67
C MET A 163 13.51 -11.84 -25.03
N LYS A 164 13.84 -11.97 -26.31
CA LYS A 164 15.12 -11.49 -26.85
C LYS A 164 15.23 -9.97 -26.72
N ASN A 165 16.47 -9.45 -26.74
CA ASN A 165 16.79 -8.03 -26.76
C ASN A 165 16.26 -7.23 -25.56
N HIS A 166 16.23 -7.83 -24.36
CA HIS A 166 15.75 -7.20 -23.12
C HIS A 166 14.31 -6.66 -23.21
N MET A 167 13.47 -7.33 -24.00
CA MET A 167 12.04 -7.09 -24.06
C MET A 167 11.30 -8.15 -23.26
N PHE A 168 10.11 -7.81 -22.78
CA PHE A 168 9.31 -8.67 -21.93
C PHE A 168 7.85 -8.59 -22.36
N SER A 169 7.22 -9.75 -22.59
CA SER A 169 5.79 -9.84 -22.86
C SER A 169 5.03 -9.92 -21.54
N ILE A 170 3.90 -9.22 -21.46
CA ILE A 170 3.05 -9.15 -20.29
C ILE A 170 1.70 -9.78 -20.62
N GLN A 171 1.30 -10.76 -19.84
CA GLN A 171 -0.04 -11.31 -19.84
C GLN A 171 -0.75 -10.91 -18.55
N ILE A 172 -1.96 -10.40 -18.63
CA ILE A 172 -2.76 -10.02 -17.47
C ILE A 172 -4.02 -10.87 -17.42
N MET A 173 -4.13 -11.72 -16.40
CA MET A 173 -5.34 -12.47 -16.11
C MET A 173 -6.00 -11.88 -14.87
N LYS A 174 -7.31 -11.62 -14.91
CA LYS A 174 -8.05 -11.11 -13.76
C LYS A 174 -9.42 -11.75 -13.65
N LYS A 175 -10.00 -11.78 -12.45
CA LYS A 175 -11.42 -12.13 -12.28
C LYS A 175 -12.31 -11.09 -13.00
N PRO A 176 -13.51 -11.48 -13.49
CA PRO A 176 -14.38 -10.58 -14.26
C PRO A 176 -14.79 -9.32 -13.51
N GLU A 177 -14.94 -9.40 -12.19
CA GLU A 177 -15.44 -8.34 -11.32
C GLU A 177 -14.41 -7.23 -11.09
N VAL A 178 -13.13 -7.51 -11.35
CA VAL A 178 -12.04 -6.55 -11.16
C VAL A 178 -12.16 -5.41 -12.19
N PRO A 179 -12.27 -4.13 -11.76
CA PRO A 179 -12.31 -3.00 -12.68
C PRO A 179 -11.06 -2.87 -13.56
N PHE A 180 -11.09 -1.96 -14.53
CA PHE A 180 -9.89 -1.64 -15.30
C PHE A 180 -8.81 -1.00 -14.42
N PHE A 181 -7.56 -1.39 -14.67
CA PHE A 181 -6.36 -0.82 -14.07
C PHE A 181 -5.22 -0.82 -15.10
N GLY A 182 -4.15 -0.10 -14.80
CA GLY A 182 -2.97 0.03 -15.67
C GLY A 182 -1.77 0.55 -14.88
N PRO A 183 -0.65 0.91 -15.53
CA PRO A 183 -0.54 1.31 -16.93
C PRO A 183 -0.36 0.16 -17.94
N LEU A 184 -0.01 -1.05 -17.52
CA LEU A 184 0.11 -2.19 -18.43
C LEU A 184 -1.26 -2.79 -18.75
N PHE A 185 -1.36 -3.39 -19.93
CA PHE A 185 -2.53 -4.12 -20.42
C PHE A 185 -2.10 -5.51 -20.91
N ASP A 186 -3.07 -6.41 -21.07
CA ASP A 186 -2.81 -7.77 -21.55
C ASP A 186 -2.22 -7.76 -22.98
N GLY A 187 -1.12 -8.47 -23.18
CA GLY A 187 -0.35 -8.47 -24.44
C GLY A 187 0.65 -7.32 -24.60
N ALA A 188 0.87 -6.50 -23.57
CA ALA A 188 1.86 -5.43 -23.63
C ALA A 188 3.29 -5.99 -23.76
N ILE A 189 4.14 -5.32 -24.53
CA ILE A 189 5.58 -5.62 -24.65
C ILE A 189 6.37 -4.43 -24.08
N VAL A 190 7.26 -4.70 -23.13
CA VAL A 190 7.92 -3.67 -22.32
C VAL A 190 9.43 -3.86 -22.34
N ASN A 191 10.18 -2.76 -22.40
CA ASN A 191 11.64 -2.81 -22.26
C ASN A 191 12.05 -3.03 -20.79
N GLY A 192 13.08 -3.85 -20.57
CA GLY A 192 13.58 -4.19 -19.23
C GLY A 192 13.89 -2.98 -18.35
N LYS A 193 14.32 -1.84 -18.93
CA LYS A 193 14.64 -0.61 -18.17
C LYS A 193 13.45 -0.01 -17.43
N VAL A 194 12.22 -0.20 -17.93
CA VAL A 194 11.00 0.36 -17.33
C VAL A 194 10.08 -0.71 -16.75
N LEU A 195 10.38 -1.99 -17.02
CA LEU A 195 9.56 -3.13 -16.61
C LEU A 195 9.22 -3.11 -15.10
N PRO A 196 10.19 -3.00 -14.16
CA PRO A 196 9.85 -3.06 -12.73
C PRO A 196 8.93 -1.93 -12.29
N ILE A 197 9.14 -0.72 -12.84
CA ILE A 197 8.35 0.47 -12.53
C ILE A 197 6.91 0.29 -13.04
N MET A 198 6.76 -0.15 -14.29
CA MET A 198 5.45 -0.34 -14.93
C MET A 198 4.66 -1.46 -14.27
N VAL A 199 5.31 -2.58 -13.93
CA VAL A 199 4.69 -3.71 -13.23
C VAL A 199 4.27 -3.29 -11.82
N ARG A 200 5.14 -2.61 -11.05
CA ARG A 200 4.79 -2.09 -9.73
C ARG A 200 3.58 -1.16 -9.79
N ALA A 201 3.58 -0.19 -10.70
CA ALA A 201 2.46 0.75 -10.87
C ALA A 201 1.16 0.00 -11.21
N THR A 202 1.23 -0.99 -12.10
CA THR A 202 0.09 -1.82 -12.51
C THR A 202 -0.43 -2.63 -11.33
N ALA A 203 0.45 -3.25 -10.54
CA ALA A 203 0.07 -4.06 -9.39
C ALA A 203 -0.56 -3.23 -8.25
N ILE A 204 -0.05 -2.02 -7.99
CA ILE A 204 -0.65 -1.07 -7.04
C ILE A 204 -2.07 -0.69 -7.50
N ASN A 205 -2.22 -0.34 -8.78
CA ASN A 205 -3.52 0.07 -9.31
C ASN A 205 -4.51 -1.11 -9.39
N ALA A 206 -4.04 -2.32 -9.65
CA ALA A 206 -4.84 -3.54 -9.55
C ALA A 206 -5.37 -3.74 -8.11
N SER A 207 -4.51 -3.60 -7.10
CA SER A 207 -4.91 -3.69 -5.70
C SER A 207 -5.88 -2.57 -5.30
N ARG A 208 -5.73 -1.35 -5.82
CA ARG A 208 -6.71 -0.28 -5.63
C ARG A 208 -8.06 -0.60 -6.27
N ALA A 209 -8.06 -1.15 -7.49
CA ALA A 209 -9.27 -1.56 -8.18
C ALA A 209 -10.02 -2.65 -7.38
N LEU A 210 -9.29 -3.61 -6.81
CA LEU A 210 -9.87 -4.61 -5.90
C LEU A 210 -10.45 -3.99 -4.63
N LYS A 211 -9.70 -3.11 -3.95
CA LYS A 211 -10.19 -2.41 -2.75
C LYS A 211 -11.43 -1.57 -3.02
N SER A 212 -11.58 -1.01 -4.23
CA SER A 212 -12.78 -0.25 -4.61
C SER A 212 -14.07 -1.08 -4.64
N LEU A 213 -13.95 -2.42 -4.72
CA LEU A 213 -15.09 -3.34 -4.64
C LEU A 213 -15.55 -3.59 -3.19
N ILE A 214 -14.73 -3.25 -2.18
CA ILE A 214 -15.09 -3.44 -0.79
C ILE A 214 -16.17 -2.41 -0.42
N PRO A 215 -17.37 -2.84 0.03
CA PRO A 215 -18.43 -1.91 0.40
C PRO A 215 -17.96 -0.92 1.46
N LEU A 216 -18.27 0.37 1.24
CA LEU A 216 -17.90 1.49 2.12
C LEU A 216 -16.38 1.70 2.28
N TYR A 217 -15.55 1.11 1.41
CA TYR A 217 -14.12 1.42 1.40
C TYR A 217 -13.88 2.90 1.10
N GLN A 218 -13.02 3.51 1.91
CA GLN A 218 -12.65 4.91 1.78
C GLN A 218 -11.13 5.03 1.84
N ASN A 219 -10.59 5.95 1.06
CA ASN A 219 -9.16 6.20 1.07
C ASN A 219 -8.75 6.81 2.42
N PHE A 220 -7.56 6.44 2.90
CA PHE A 220 -7.02 6.89 4.19
C PHE A 220 -7.02 8.42 4.34
N TYR A 221 -6.76 9.15 3.25
CA TYR A 221 -6.78 10.62 3.25
C TYR A 221 -8.18 11.19 3.46
N GLU A 222 -9.20 10.61 2.85
CA GLU A 222 -10.59 11.05 3.04
C GLU A 222 -11.05 10.75 4.46
N GLU A 223 -10.75 9.56 4.96
CA GLU A 223 -11.07 9.19 6.34
C GLU A 223 -10.39 10.15 7.32
N ARG A 224 -9.10 10.42 7.15
CA ARG A 224 -8.35 11.38 7.98
C ARG A 224 -8.95 12.79 7.90
N ALA A 225 -9.33 13.26 6.72
CA ALA A 225 -9.96 14.55 6.54
C ALA A 225 -11.31 14.64 7.26
N ARG A 226 -12.14 13.59 7.21
CA ARG A 226 -13.40 13.53 7.97
C ARG A 226 -13.15 13.52 9.47
N TYR A 227 -12.18 12.76 9.97
CA TYR A 227 -11.81 12.81 11.38
C TYR A 227 -11.39 14.20 11.83
N LEU A 228 -10.58 14.89 11.03
CA LEU A 228 -10.20 16.28 11.29
C LEU A 228 -11.43 17.20 11.34
N GLN A 229 -12.35 17.09 10.39
CA GLN A 229 -13.59 17.87 10.39
C GLN A 229 -14.44 17.59 11.64
N THR A 230 -14.58 16.33 12.04
CA THR A 230 -15.30 15.94 13.25
C THR A 230 -14.63 16.49 14.51
N ILE A 231 -13.30 16.43 14.62
CA ILE A 231 -12.57 17.03 15.75
C ILE A 231 -12.80 18.54 15.79
N VAL A 232 -12.72 19.22 14.65
CA VAL A 232 -13.00 20.65 14.57
C VAL A 232 -14.42 20.95 15.04
N GLN A 233 -15.42 20.23 14.53
CA GLN A 233 -16.82 20.43 14.91
C GLN A 233 -17.07 20.18 16.41
N HIS A 234 -16.45 19.17 17.00
CA HIS A 234 -16.65 18.80 18.40
C HIS A 234 -16.00 19.77 19.39
N HIS A 235 -14.94 20.47 18.99
CA HIS A 235 -14.15 21.30 19.89
C HIS A 235 -14.12 22.78 19.49
N LEU A 236 -14.90 23.18 18.48
CA LEU A 236 -14.98 24.58 18.03
C LEU A 236 -15.42 25.50 19.17
N GLU A 237 -14.64 26.55 19.43
CA GLU A 237 -15.05 27.62 20.32
C GLU A 237 -16.00 28.58 19.58
N PRO A 238 -17.11 28.99 20.22
CA PRO A 238 -18.03 29.98 19.65
C PRO A 238 -17.41 31.37 19.78
N THR A 239 -16.42 31.68 18.94
CA THR A 239 -15.72 32.97 18.93
C THR A 239 -15.40 33.39 17.51
N THR A 240 -15.37 34.69 17.26
CA THR A 240 -14.98 35.24 15.97
C THR A 240 -13.46 35.34 15.86
N PHE A 241 -12.94 35.49 14.64
CA PHE A 241 -11.51 35.74 14.45
C PHE A 241 -11.11 37.08 15.08
N GLU A 242 -12.00 38.06 15.02
CA GLU A 242 -11.84 39.40 15.57
C GLU A 242 -11.71 39.35 17.11
N ASP A 243 -12.56 38.58 17.79
CA ASP A 243 -12.49 38.40 19.24
C ASP A 243 -11.16 37.75 19.66
N PHE A 244 -10.75 36.71 18.94
CA PHE A 244 -9.46 36.06 19.17
C PHE A 244 -8.29 37.03 18.96
N ALA A 245 -8.29 37.77 17.84
CA ALA A 245 -7.24 38.75 17.53
C ALA A 245 -7.17 39.84 18.61
N ALA A 246 -8.33 40.35 19.06
CA ALA A 246 -8.40 41.33 20.14
C ALA A 246 -7.77 40.79 21.44
N GLN A 247 -8.05 39.54 21.82
CA GLN A 247 -7.45 38.91 23.00
C GLN A 247 -5.92 38.71 22.87
N VAL A 248 -5.42 38.39 21.68
CA VAL A 248 -3.97 38.22 21.46
C VAL A 248 -3.23 39.55 21.47
N PHE A 249 -3.77 40.58 20.80
CA PHE A 249 -3.12 41.88 20.67
C PHE A 249 -3.35 42.80 21.88
N SER A 250 -4.44 42.61 22.61
CA SER A 250 -4.79 43.37 23.80
C SER A 250 -5.41 42.44 24.86
N PRO A 251 -4.60 41.60 25.53
CA PRO A 251 -5.09 40.68 26.56
C PRO A 251 -5.62 41.48 27.77
N ALA A 252 -6.93 41.77 27.76
CA ALA A 252 -7.63 42.36 28.89
C ALA A 252 -8.13 41.24 29.84
N PRO A 253 -8.20 41.49 31.17
CA PRO A 253 -8.85 40.58 32.10
C PRO A 253 -10.30 40.33 31.69
N TYR A 254 -10.71 39.06 31.65
CA TYR A 254 -12.06 38.63 31.25
C TYR A 254 -13.09 39.17 32.27
N HIS A 255 -13.73 40.29 31.96
CA HIS A 255 -14.91 40.73 32.69
C HIS A 255 -16.12 40.08 32.02
N HIS A 256 -16.67 39.04 32.65
CA HIS A 256 -18.03 38.59 32.32
C HIS A 256 -18.96 39.79 32.50
N LEU A 257 -19.44 40.36 31.40
CA LEU A 257 -20.65 41.16 31.46
C LEU A 257 -21.77 40.22 31.93
N PRO A 258 -22.50 40.59 33.00
CA PRO A 258 -23.68 39.83 33.39
C PRO A 258 -24.59 39.74 32.16
N SER A 259 -25.13 38.55 31.91
CA SER A 259 -26.31 38.40 31.07
C SER A 259 -27.32 39.42 31.55
N ASP A 260 -27.63 40.43 30.73
CA ASP A 260 -28.80 41.28 30.97
C ASP A 260 -29.98 40.33 31.10
N ALA A 261 -30.47 40.24 32.33
CA ALA A 261 -31.73 39.64 32.64
C ALA A 261 -32.78 40.60 32.08
N ASP A 262 -33.57 40.14 31.11
CA ASP A 262 -34.81 40.81 30.77
C ASP A 262 -35.94 39.78 30.68
N HIS A 263 -36.80 39.89 31.69
CA HIS A 263 -38.27 39.88 31.65
C HIS A 263 -39.04 38.82 30.84
#